data_AF-A0A916UHB7-F1
#
_entry.id   AF-A0A916UHB7-F1
#
_cell.length_a   1.000
_cell.length_b   1.000
_cell.length_c   1.000
_cell.angle_alpha   90.00
_cell.angle_beta   90.00
_cell.angle_gamma   90.00
#
_symmetry.space_group_name_H-M   'P 1'
#
loop_
_entity.id
_entity.type
_entity.pdbx_description
1 polymer ?
#
loop_
_entity_poly.entity_id
_entity_poly.type
_entity_poly.pdbx_seq_one_letter_code
_entity_poly.pdbx_strand_id
1 'polypeptide(L)'
;MQKILYDIHIADAYITTIGDADSAKKVSSAYYKGIYKKFKTDSVRYNKSMDYYYQNPGLLTDMYDRIKADLEKTKQKQDTISVKPVTDI
;
A
#
# COMPACT_ATOMS: atom_id res chain seq x y z
N MET A 1 -0.46 -12.04 -1.25
CA MET A 1 -0.65 -11.08 -0.14
C MET A 1 0.21 -9.83 -0.31
N GLN A 2 1.53 -9.94 -0.53
CA GLN A 2 2.46 -8.81 -0.71
C GLN A 2 1.92 -7.59 -1.47
N LYS A 3 1.41 -7.77 -2.70
CA LYS A 3 0.89 -6.66 -3.52
C LYS A 3 -0.33 -5.96 -2.93
N ILE A 4 -1.16 -6.69 -2.18
CA ILE A 4 -2.31 -6.12 -1.46
C ILE A 4 -1.80 -5.25 -0.31
N LEU A 5 -0.85 -5.77 0.48
CA LEU A 5 -0.29 -5.03 1.62
C LEU A 5 0.49 -3.79 1.17
N TYR A 6 1.22 -3.89 0.06
CA TYR A 6 1.85 -2.75 -0.61
C TYR A 6 0.83 -1.64 -0.91
N ASP A 7 -0.26 -1.97 -1.61
CA ASP A 7 -1.29 -0.98 -1.97
C ASP A 7 -2.00 -0.42 -0.72
N ILE A 8 -2.22 -1.24 0.32
CA ILE A 8 -2.77 -0.79 1.61
C ILE A 8 -1.85 0.25 2.24
N HIS A 9 -0.54 -0.03 2.35
CA HIS A 9 0.40 0.91 2.98
C HIS A 9 0.61 2.20 2.16
N ILE A 10 0.51 2.14 0.84
CA ILE A 10 0.45 3.37 0.01
C ILE A 10 -0.80 4.18 0.33
N ALA A 11 -1.96 3.53 0.46
CA ALA A 11 -3.19 4.22 0.85
C ALA A 11 -3.06 4.80 2.26
N ASP A 12 -2.51 4.05 3.22
CA ASP A 12 -2.28 4.51 4.59
C ASP A 12 -1.40 5.77 4.62
N ALA A 13 -0.31 5.78 3.84
CA ALA A 13 0.57 6.95 3.75
C ALA A 13 -0.13 8.21 3.23
N TYR A 14 -1.15 8.07 2.38
CA TYR A 14 -2.00 9.19 1.98
C TYR A 14 -3.02 9.55 3.08
N ILE A 15 -3.68 8.55 3.67
CA ILE A 15 -4.71 8.75 4.69
C ILE A 15 -4.14 9.47 5.92
N THR A 16 -2.90 9.20 6.30
CA THR A 16 -2.24 9.89 7.43
C THR A 16 -2.03 11.39 7.21
N THR A 17 -2.14 11.88 5.97
CA THR A 17 -2.10 13.32 5.67
C THR A 17 -3.43 14.03 5.96
N ILE A 18 -4.50 13.28 6.20
CA ILE A 18 -5.82 13.81 6.51
C ILE A 18 -5.92 14.06 8.02
N GLY A 19 -5.96 15.33 8.42
CA GLY A 19 -5.98 15.71 9.84
C GLY A 19 -7.29 15.42 10.57
N ASP A 20 -8.43 15.39 9.86
CA ASP A 20 -9.73 15.09 10.44
C ASP A 20 -9.99 13.57 10.48
N ALA A 21 -10.27 13.04 11.67
CA ALA A 21 -10.38 11.60 11.90
C ALA A 21 -11.58 10.96 11.18
N ASP A 22 -12.72 11.65 11.13
CA ASP A 22 -13.92 11.15 10.46
C ASP A 22 -13.73 11.09 8.94
N SER A 23 -13.09 12.13 8.39
CA SER A 23 -12.67 12.18 6.99
C SER A 23 -11.67 11.07 6.68
N ALA A 24 -10.64 10.89 7.50
CA ALA A 24 -9.65 9.84 7.34
C ALA A 24 -10.30 8.44 7.34
N LYS A 25 -11.26 8.18 8.24
CA LYS A 25 -12.01 6.92 8.31
C LYS A 25 -12.89 6.67 7.08
N LYS A 26 -13.56 7.70 6.57
CA LYS A 26 -14.38 7.58 5.35
C LYS A 26 -13.50 7.28 4.13
N VAL A 27 -12.37 7.98 4.01
CA VAL A 27 -11.41 7.77 2.93
C VAL A 27 -10.78 6.39 3.02
N SER A 28 -10.32 5.95 4.20
CA SER A 28 -9.72 4.63 4.39
C SER A 28 -10.66 3.49 3.97
N SER A 29 -11.93 3.56 4.39
CA SER A 29 -12.95 2.59 3.99
C SER A 29 -13.11 2.48 2.47
N ALA A 30 -13.14 3.61 1.77
CA ALA A 30 -13.26 3.65 0.32
C ALA A 30 -12.03 3.07 -0.40
N TYR A 31 -10.82 3.46 0.04
CA TYR A 31 -9.56 2.98 -0.54
C TYR A 31 -9.39 1.47 -0.32
N TYR A 32 -9.58 0.98 0.90
CA TYR A 32 -9.45 -0.45 1.19
C TYR A 32 -10.45 -1.28 0.38
N LYS A 33 -11.71 -0.83 0.26
CA LYS A 33 -12.71 -1.49 -0.59
C LYS A 33 -12.27 -1.54 -2.06
N GLY A 34 -11.68 -0.46 -2.57
CA GLY A 34 -11.12 -0.41 -3.93
C GLY A 34 -9.97 -1.39 -4.14
N ILE A 35 -9.04 -1.45 -3.18
CA ILE A 35 -7.90 -2.37 -3.20
C ILE A 35 -8.38 -3.83 -3.17
N TYR A 36 -9.31 -4.16 -2.28
CA TYR A 36 -9.88 -5.50 -2.21
C TYR A 36 -10.53 -5.91 -3.53
N LYS A 37 -11.29 -5.00 -4.16
CA LYS A 37 -11.89 -5.22 -5.48
C LYS A 37 -10.82 -5.45 -6.56
N LYS A 38 -9.75 -4.65 -6.60
CA LYS A 38 -8.62 -4.79 -7.54
C LYS A 38 -8.00 -6.18 -7.49
N PHE A 39 -7.83 -6.74 -6.29
CA PHE A 39 -7.22 -8.06 -6.10
C PHE A 39 -8.20 -9.22 -5.99
N LYS A 40 -9.50 -8.98 -6.24
CA LYS A 40 -10.57 -10.00 -6.12
C LYS A 40 -10.55 -10.70 -4.75
N THR A 41 -10.38 -9.90 -3.69
CA THR A 41 -10.39 -10.33 -2.29
C THR A 41 -11.42 -9.51 -1.50
N ASP A 42 -11.53 -9.76 -0.21
CA ASP A 42 -12.29 -8.97 0.75
C ASP A 42 -11.48 -8.78 2.05
N SER A 43 -12.07 -8.06 3.01
CA SER A 43 -11.46 -7.82 4.33
C SER A 43 -11.28 -9.11 5.14
N VAL A 44 -12.17 -10.09 4.98
CA VAL A 44 -12.11 -11.35 5.74
C VAL A 44 -10.90 -12.16 5.30
N ARG A 45 -10.71 -12.32 3.98
CA ARG A 45 -9.58 -13.03 3.41
C ARG A 45 -8.26 -12.28 3.59
N TYR A 46 -8.30 -10.95 3.57
CA TYR A 46 -7.15 -10.11 3.94
C TYR A 46 -6.74 -10.37 5.39
N ASN A 47 -7.66 -10.24 6.35
CA ASN A 47 -7.39 -10.44 7.78
C ASN A 47 -6.87 -11.85 8.06
N LYS A 48 -7.53 -12.88 7.49
CA LYS A 48 -7.06 -14.27 7.61
C LYS A 48 -5.64 -14.47 7.07
N SER A 49 -5.28 -13.75 5.99
CA SER A 49 -3.92 -13.80 5.47
C SER A 49 -2.95 -13.13 6.45
N MET A 50 -3.30 -11.97 7.01
CA MET A 50 -2.48 -11.29 8.02
C MET A 50 -2.28 -12.14 9.28
N ASP A 51 -3.33 -12.80 9.78
CA ASP A 51 -3.24 -13.72 10.92
C ASP A 51 -2.21 -14.83 10.69
N TYR A 52 -2.19 -15.40 9.47
CA TYR A 52 -1.17 -16.36 9.08
C TYR A 52 0.25 -15.77 9.14
N TYR A 53 0.47 -14.58 8.60
CA TYR A 53 1.80 -13.97 8.62
C TYR A 53 2.23 -13.51 10.01
N TYR A 54 1.31 -13.08 10.88
CA TYR A 54 1.62 -12.75 12.27
C TYR A 54 2.10 -13.97 13.07
N GLN A 55 1.61 -15.16 12.74
CA GLN A 55 2.09 -16.42 13.31
C GLN A 55 3.40 -16.92 12.69
N ASN A 56 3.83 -16.32 11.58
CA ASN A 56 5.03 -16.71 10.81
C ASN A 56 5.94 -15.49 10.59
N PRO A 57 6.58 -14.96 11.65
CA PRO A 57 7.29 -13.68 11.59
C PRO A 57 8.40 -13.64 10.54
N GLY A 58 9.10 -14.76 10.27
CA GLY A 58 10.10 -14.82 9.20
C GLY A 58 9.51 -14.54 7.82
N LEU A 59 8.34 -15.13 7.51
CA LEU A 59 7.64 -14.88 6.24
C LEU A 59 7.09 -13.45 6.17
N LEU A 60 6.70 -12.87 7.31
CA LEU A 60 6.25 -11.49 7.36
C LEU A 60 7.41 -10.52 7.10
N THR A 61 8.58 -10.75 7.71
CA THR A 61 9.81 -9.98 7.45
C THR A 61 10.20 -10.05 5.98
N ASP A 62 10.27 -11.25 5.40
CA ASP A 62 10.58 -11.43 3.98
C ASP A 62 9.60 -10.68 3.07
N MET A 63 8.33 -10.63 3.45
CA MET A 63 7.32 -9.86 2.72
C MET A 63 7.60 -8.35 2.81
N TYR A 64 7.89 -7.85 4.00
CA TYR A 64 8.20 -6.44 4.22
C TYR A 64 9.48 -6.00 3.49
N ASP A 65 10.51 -6.84 3.44
CA ASP A 65 11.73 -6.56 2.68
C ASP A 65 11.44 -6.39 1.19
N ARG A 66 10.58 -7.24 0.64
CA ARG A 66 10.13 -7.12 -0.77
C ARG A 66 9.27 -5.88 -0.99
N ILE A 67 8.37 -5.56 -0.07
CA ILE A 67 7.55 -4.33 -0.14
C ILE A 67 8.45 -3.10 -0.13
N LYS A 68 9.46 -3.06 0.76
CA LYS A 68 10.43 -1.97 0.84
C LYS A 68 11.19 -1.81 -0.48
N ALA A 69 11.69 -2.90 -1.06
CA ALA A 69 12.37 -2.87 -2.35
C ALA A 69 11.45 -2.35 -3.48
N ASP A 70 10.16 -2.72 -3.47
CA ASP A 70 9.19 -2.23 -4.45
C ASP A 70 8.87 -0.73 -4.26
N LEU A 71 8.82 -0.25 -3.02
CA LEU A 71 8.65 1.17 -2.69
C LEU A 71 9.87 2.00 -3.14
N GLU A 72 11.08 1.52 -2.87
CA GLU A 72 12.31 2.19 -3.31
C GLU A 72 12.38 2.33 -4.83
N LYS A 73 12.03 1.26 -5.56
CA LYS A 73 11.93 1.31 -7.03
C LYS A 73 10.88 2.30 -7.51
N THR A 74 9.73 2.37 -6.83
CA THR A 74 8.67 3.32 -7.18
C THR A 74 9.11 4.76 -6.96
N LYS A 75 9.77 5.03 -5.83
CA LYS A 75 10.36 6.34 -5.53
C LYS A 75 11.41 6.74 -6.57
N GLN A 76 12.37 5.86 -6.88
CA GLN A 76 13.39 6.13 -7.90
C GLN A 76 12.78 6.45 -9.28
N LYS A 77 11.70 5.76 -9.65
CA LYS A 77 10.95 6.08 -10.88
C LYS A 77 10.32 7.47 -10.81
N GLN A 78 9.71 7.83 -9.69
CA GLN A 78 9.15 9.17 -9.50
C GLN A 78 10.22 10.25 -9.55
N ASP A 79 11.36 10.04 -8.88
CA ASP A 79 12.50 10.96 -8.89
C ASP A 79 13.04 11.14 -10.31
N THR A 80 13.23 10.05 -11.07
CA THR A 80 13.70 10.14 -12.47
C THR A 80 12.69 10.81 -13.42
N ILE A 81 11.38 10.67 -13.17
CA ILE A 81 10.33 11.40 -13.90
C ILE A 81 10.37 12.89 -13.53
N SER A 82 10.51 13.23 -12.25
CA SER A 82 10.57 14.63 -11.78
C SER A 82 11.82 15.39 -12.24
N VAL A 83 12.89 14.66 -12.61
CA VAL A 83 14.15 15.24 -13.11
C VAL A 83 14.13 15.41 -14.64
N LYS A 84 13.22 14.76 -15.39
CA LYS A 84 13.02 15.06 -16.82
C LYS A 84 12.28 16.41 -16.94
N PRO A 85 12.90 17.45 -17.51
CA PRO A 85 12.27 18.77 -17.56
C PRO A 85 11.04 18.73 -18.48
N VAL A 86 9.99 19.45 -18.10
CA VAL A 86 8.74 19.68 -18.85
C VAL A 86 8.98 20.52 -20.13
N THR A 87 10.22 20.66 -20.59
CA THR A 87 10.60 21.52 -21.72
C THR A 87 10.48 20.90 -23.10
N ASP A 88 9.89 19.71 -23.24
CA ASP A 88 9.57 19.12 -24.54
C ASP A 88 8.06 19.17 -24.83
N ILE A 89 7.51 20.38 -24.97
CA ILE A 89 6.25 20.65 -25.69
C ILE A 89 6.36 21.98 -26.43
#